data_AF-A0A533XCV8-F1
#
_entry.id   AF-A0A533XCV8-F1
#
_cell.length_a   1.000
_cell.length_b   1.000
_cell.length_c   1.000
_cell.angle_alpha   90.00
_cell.angle_beta   90.00
_cell.angle_gamma   90.00
#
_symmetry.space_group_name_H-M   'P 1'
#
loop_
_entity.id
_entity.type
_entity.pdbx_description
1 polymer ?
#
loop_
_entity_poly.entity_id
_entity_poly.type
_entity_poly.pdbx_seq_one_letter_code
_entity_poly.pdbx_strand_id
1 'polypeptide(L)' 'KKIEDLSQQIYTRLGAPADERTVLKSDHEQIILNAAYLINRREVERFQKEVEAVRKDFGGEGLIVHTSGPWAPYSFC' A
#
# COMPACT_ATOMS: atom_id res chain seq x y z
N LYS A 1 10.34 -9.84 13.09
CA LYS A 1 9.13 -9.40 13.84
C LYS A 1 8.77 -7.95 13.56
N LYS A 2 9.66 -6.97 13.81
CA LYS A 2 9.35 -5.54 13.64
C LYS A 2 8.96 -5.13 12.20
N ILE A 3 9.56 -5.77 11.18
CA ILE A 3 9.29 -5.44 9.76
C ILE A 3 7.95 -6.03 9.30
N GLU A 4 7.63 -7.25 9.72
CA GLU A 4 6.35 -7.90 9.42
C GLU A 4 5.18 -7.19 10.10
N ASP A 5 5.39 -6.72 11.33
CA ASP A 5 4.40 -5.90 12.04
C ASP A 5 4.16 -4.56 11.31
N LEU A 6 5.24 -3.93 10.82
CA LEU A 6 5.16 -2.70 10.03
C LEU A 6 4.44 -2.91 8.69
N SER A 7 4.79 -3.96 7.94
CA SER A 7 4.14 -4.25 6.65
C SER A 7 2.65 -4.55 6.83
N GLN A 8 2.29 -5.30 7.88
CA GLN A 8 0.89 -5.56 8.24
C GLN A 8 0.15 -4.29 8.65
N GLN A 9 0.79 -3.38 9.39
CA GLN A 9 0.20 -2.10 9.77
C GLN A 9 -0.09 -1.24 8.54
N ILE A 10 0.86 -1.12 7.62
CA ILE A 10 0.71 -0.36 6.37
C ILE A 10 -0.37 -0.98 5.50
N TYR A 11 -0.35 -2.31 5.32
CA TYR A 11 -1.35 -3.04 4.54
C TYR A 11 -2.76 -2.88 5.10
N THR A 12 -2.88 -2.86 6.43
CA THR A 12 -4.16 -2.65 7.12
C THR A 12 -4.68 -1.24 6.89
N ARG A 13 -3.81 -0.23 7.08
CA ARG A 13 -4.15 1.18 6.96
C ARG A 13 -4.53 1.58 5.53
N LEU A 14 -3.69 1.24 4.55
CA LEU A 14 -3.94 1.55 3.15
C LEU A 14 -5.13 0.76 2.58
N GLY A 15 -5.47 -0.37 3.18
CA GLY A 15 -6.65 -1.15 2.79
C GLY A 15 -7.98 -0.63 3.32
N ALA A 16 -8.00 0.29 4.29
CA ALA A 16 -9.24 0.81 4.87
C ALA A 16 -10.17 1.53 3.86
N PRO A 17 -9.67 2.34 2.91
CA PRO A 17 -10.50 2.92 1.85
C PRO A 17 -10.61 2.04 0.58
N ALA A 18 -10.08 0.82 0.59
CA ALA A 18 -10.09 -0.08 -0.55
C ALA A 18 -11.31 -1.00 -0.53
N ASP A 19 -11.92 -1.21 -1.70
CA ASP A 19 -12.98 -2.22 -1.88
C ASP A 19 -12.37 -3.63 -1.81
N GLU A 20 -11.21 -3.81 -2.43
CA GLU A 20 -10.42 -5.04 -2.38
C GLU A 20 -8.92 -4.75 -2.26
N ARG A 21 -8.16 -5.70 -1.73
CA ARG A 21 -6.70 -5.62 -1.62
C ARG A 21 -6.07 -6.99 -1.76
N THR A 22 -4.89 -7.04 -2.35
CA THR A 22 -4.12 -8.28 -2.51
C THR A 22 -2.62 -8.02 -2.35
N VAL A 23 -1.91 -9.00 -1.81
CA VAL A 23 -0.44 -9.00 -1.73
C VAL A 23 0.09 -9.62 -3.01
N LEU A 24 1.05 -8.94 -3.63
CA LEU A 24 1.73 -9.38 -4.83
C LEU A 24 3.06 -10.04 -4.47
N LYS A 25 3.49 -11.00 -5.29
CA LYS A 25 4.83 -11.56 -5.15
C LYS A 25 5.89 -10.49 -5.45
N SER A 26 7.00 -10.56 -4.74
CA SER A 26 8.20 -9.77 -4.98
C SER A 26 9.40 -10.65 -4.73
N ASP A 27 10.30 -10.73 -5.71
CA ASP A 27 11.57 -11.46 -5.57
C ASP A 27 12.69 -10.57 -5.00
N HIS A 28 12.38 -9.30 -4.72
CA HIS A 28 13.32 -8.35 -4.13
C HIS A 28 13.24 -8.36 -2.61
N GLU A 29 14.33 -8.79 -1.96
CA GLU A 29 14.45 -8.86 -0.50
C GLU A 29 14.28 -7.51 0.21
N GLN A 30 14.45 -6.40 -0.51
CA GLN A 30 14.28 -5.03 0.02
C GLN A 30 12.82 -4.56 0.02
N ILE A 31 11.92 -5.28 -0.65
CA ILE A 31 10.49 -4.94 -0.69
C ILE A 31 9.77 -5.68 0.42
N ILE A 32 9.42 -4.94 1.47
CA ILE A 32 8.73 -5.50 2.65
C ILE A 32 7.21 -5.64 2.45
N LEU A 33 6.66 -4.93 1.46
CA LEU A 33 5.25 -4.99 1.08
C LEU A 33 5.10 -4.64 -0.41
N ASN A 34 4.58 -5.57 -1.19
CA ASN A 34 4.11 -5.34 -2.55
C ASN A 34 2.61 -5.65 -2.58
N ALA A 35 1.76 -4.67 -2.86
CA ALA A 35 0.31 -4.85 -2.79
C ALA A 35 -0.43 -4.01 -3.83
N ALA A 36 -1.56 -4.52 -4.28
CA ALA A 36 -2.52 -3.80 -5.11
C ALA A 36 -3.79 -3.51 -4.30
N TYR A 37 -4.41 -2.36 -4.57
CA TYR A 37 -5.64 -1.92 -3.93
C TYR A 37 -6.66 -1.51 -5.00
N LEU A 38 -7.85 -2.08 -4.95
CA LEU A 38 -8.98 -1.70 -5.78
C LEU A 38 -9.74 -0.60 -5.04
N ILE A 39 -9.64 0.64 -5.54
CA ILE A 39 -10.19 1.81 -4.85
C ILE A 39 -11.41 2.32 -5.62
N ASN A 40 -12.53 2.49 -4.92
CA ASN A 40 -13.67 3.21 -5.47
C ASN A 40 -13.24 4.62 -5.90
N ARG A 41 -13.68 5.09 -7.07
CA ARG A 41 -13.29 6.42 -7.59
C ARG A 41 -13.55 7.56 -6.60
N ARG A 42 -14.56 7.43 -5.74
CA ARG A 42 -14.91 8.42 -4.71
C ARG A 42 -13.94 8.44 -3.52
N GLU A 43 -13.25 7.32 -3.27
CA GLU A 43 -12.30 7.16 -2.15
C GLU A 43 -10.83 7.41 -2.55
N VAL A 44 -10.55 7.67 -3.84
CA VAL A 44 -9.16 7.86 -4.35
C VAL A 44 -8.42 8.97 -3.61
N GLU A 45 -9.06 10.12 -3.37
CA GLU A 45 -8.42 11.22 -2.63
C GLU A 45 -8.10 10.84 -1.18
N ARG A 46 -8.98 10.06 -0.55
CA ARG A 46 -8.77 9.56 0.81
C ARG A 46 -7.61 8.57 0.84
N PHE A 47 -7.56 7.64 -0.12
CA PHE A 47 -6.46 6.70 -0.26
C PHE A 47 -5.12 7.41 -0.47
N GLN A 48 -5.07 8.43 -1.35
CA GLN A 48 -3.86 9.23 -1.56
C GLN A 48 -3.40 9.96 -0.29
N LYS A 49 -4.34 10.51 0.49
CA LYS A 49 -4.01 11.13 1.79
C LYS A 49 -3.41 10.11 2.77
N GLU A 50 -3.93 8.89 2.81
CA GLU A 50 -3.35 7.82 3.64
C GLU A 50 -1.95 7.40 3.17
N VAL A 51 -1.71 7.33 1.85
CA VAL A 51 -0.37 7.07 1.29
C VAL A 51 0.62 8.14 1.73
N GLU A 52 0.27 9.42 1.60
CA GLU A 52 1.14 10.52 2.01
C GLU A 52 1.37 10.55 3.52
N ALA A 53 0.37 10.19 4.31
CA ALA A 53 0.52 10.06 5.75
C ALA A 53 1.45 8.89 6.13
N VAL A 54 1.34 7.73 5.48
CA VAL A 54 2.29 6.61 5.64
C VAL A 54 3.71 7.04 5.25
N ARG A 55 3.88 7.76 4.13
CA ARG A 55 5.18 8.31 3.72
C ARG A 55 5.80 9.19 4.80
N LYS A 56 5.00 10.07 5.39
CA LYS A 56 5.45 10.98 6.44
C LYS A 56 5.79 10.23 7.74
N ASP A 57 4.93 9.31 8.16
CA ASP A 57 5.04 8.61 9.43
C ASP A 57 6.26 7.67 9.46
N PHE A 58 6.58 7.03 8.33
CA PHE A 58 7.63 6.02 8.26
C PHE A 58 8.85 6.41 7.42
N GLY A 59 8.80 7.52 6.67
CA GLY A 59 9.91 7.98 5.84
C GLY A 59 11.17 8.33 6.64
N GLY A 60 11.00 8.81 7.87
CA GLY A 60 12.12 9.06 8.79
C GLY A 60 12.83 7.79 9.28
N GLU A 61 12.20 6.62 9.15
CA GLU A 61 12.75 5.32 9.54
C GLU A 61 13.45 4.61 8.36
N GLY A 62 13.60 5.29 7.21
CA GLY A 62 14.21 4.73 6.01
C GLY A 62 13.25 3.97 5.10
N LEU A 63 11.94 4.00 5.37
CA LEU A 63 10.93 3.40 4.49
C LEU A 63 10.69 4.28 3.27
N ILE A 64 10.73 3.67 2.08
CA ILE A 64 10.39 4.33 0.83
C ILE A 64 9.08 3.73 0.31
N VAL A 65 8.08 4.58 0.08
CA VAL A 65 6.77 4.15 -0.42
C VAL A 65 6.61 4.58 -1.87
N HIS A 66 6.63 3.61 -2.78
CA HIS A 66 6.31 3.84 -4.19
C HIS A 66 4.83 3.52 -4.45
N THR A 67 4.18 4.38 -5.23
CA THR A 67 2.80 4.19 -5.69
C THR A 67 2.72 4.46 -7.17
N SER A 68 1.95 3.63 -7.87
CA SER A 68 1.71 3.75 -9.30
C SER A 68 0.26 3.39 -9.62
N GLY A 69 -0.25 3.88 -10.75
CA GLY A 69 -1.65 3.78 -11.10
C GLY A 69 -2.27 5.14 -11.47
N PRO A 70 -3.58 5.18 -11.76
CA PRO A 70 -4.49 4.02 -11.83
C PRO A 70 -4.19 3.11 -13.03
N TRP A 71 -4.40 1.80 -12.86
CA TRP A 71 -4.23 0.77 -13.89
C TRP A 71 -5.53 -0.01 -14.07
N ALA A 72 -5.66 -0.76 -15.17
CA ALA A 72 -6.70 -1.78 -15.25
C ALA A 72 -6.49 -2.84 -14.14
N PRO A 73 -7.56 -3.44 -13.59
CA PRO A 73 -7.53 -4.22 -12.36
C PRO A 73 -6.97 -5.65 -12.55
N TYR A 74 -5.83 -5.79 -13.25
CA TYR A 74 -5.20 -7.07 -13.58
C TYR A 74 -4.88 -7.94 -12.35
N SER A 75 -4.71 -7.33 -11.18
CA SER A 75 -4.43 -8.01 -9.91
C SER A 75 -5.68 -8.60 -9.23
N PHE A 76 -6.88 -8.35 -9.76
CA PHE A 76 -8.17 -8.74 -9.17
C PHE A 76 -9.02 -9.58 -10.15
N CYS A 77 -8.39 -10.15 -11.18
CA CYS A 77 -9.03 -11.03 -12.16
C CYS A 77 -8.79 -12.50 -11.84
#